data_AF-A0A227J5S0-F1
#
_entry.id   AF-A0A227J5S0-F1
#
_cell.length_a   1.000
_cell.length_b   1.000
_cell.length_c   1.000
_cell.angle_alpha   90.00
_cell.angle_beta   90.00
_cell.angle_gamma   90.00
#
_symmetry.space_group_name_H-M   'P 1'
#
loop_
_entity.id
_entity.type
_entity.pdbx_description
1 polymer ?
#
loop_
_entity_poly.entity_id
_entity_poly.type
_entity_poly.pdbx_seq_one_letter_code
_entity_poly.pdbx_strand_id
1 'polypeptide(L)'
;DADKVRKVLLIDGALNAKIVGQPATAIAEMAGVKVPADTKVLIGEGLGKVSYDDAFAHEKLSPTLGMFRADNFEDAVAQAVTMVEIGGIGHTSGLYTNQDVNADRIRYFGDKMKTARI
;
A
#
# COMPACT_ATOMS: atom_id res chain seq x y z
N ASP A 1 -3.00 -13.87 -10.41
CA ASP A 1 -1.91 -12.94 -10.81
C ASP A 1 -1.34 -12.11 -9.68
N ALA A 2 -2.14 -11.50 -8.80
CA ALA A 2 -1.64 -10.76 -7.64
C ALA A 2 -0.64 -11.56 -6.79
N ASP A 3 -0.90 -12.84 -6.53
CA ASP A 3 0.04 -13.72 -5.78
C ASP A 3 1.38 -13.93 -6.48
N LYS A 4 1.41 -13.91 -7.82
CA LYS A 4 2.66 -13.99 -8.55
C LYS A 4 3.47 -12.72 -8.39
N VAL A 5 2.81 -11.56 -8.49
CA VAL A 5 3.45 -10.25 -8.25
C VAL A 5 3.94 -10.16 -6.81
N ARG A 6 3.14 -10.61 -5.83
CA ARG A 6 3.49 -10.65 -4.41
C ARG A 6 4.83 -11.33 -4.15
N LYS A 7 5.11 -12.45 -4.84
CA LYS A 7 6.36 -13.22 -4.73
C LYS A 7 7.61 -12.51 -5.25
N VAL A 8 7.46 -11.46 -6.06
CA VAL A 8 8.59 -10.68 -6.57
C VAL A 8 8.78 -9.35 -5.84
N LEU A 9 7.83 -8.94 -4.98
CA LEU A 9 7.95 -7.71 -4.20
C LEU A 9 8.99 -7.84 -3.08
N LEU A 10 8.93 -8.95 -2.33
CA LEU A 10 9.86 -9.27 -1.25
C LEU A 10 10.58 -10.58 -1.55
N ILE A 11 11.89 -10.60 -1.33
CA ILE A 11 12.72 -11.80 -1.37
C ILE A 11 13.34 -11.95 0.01
N ASP A 12 13.15 -13.11 0.65
CA ASP A 12 13.63 -13.42 2.00
C ASP A 12 13.24 -12.37 3.06
N GLY A 13 12.03 -11.81 2.93
CA GLY A 13 11.48 -10.81 3.87
C GLY A 13 11.97 -9.37 3.65
N ALA A 14 12.84 -9.13 2.65
CA ALA A 14 13.35 -7.81 2.31
C ALA A 14 12.85 -7.33 0.94
N LEU A 15 12.77 -6.02 0.73
CA LEU A 15 12.41 -5.42 -0.55
C LEU A 15 13.34 -5.92 -1.66
N ASN A 16 12.75 -6.45 -2.73
CA ASN A 16 13.50 -6.90 -3.89
C ASN A 16 14.08 -5.69 -4.64
N ALA A 17 15.39 -5.46 -4.53
CA ALA A 17 16.06 -4.36 -5.22
C ALA A 17 15.85 -4.36 -6.75
N LYS A 18 15.53 -5.51 -7.36
CA LYS A 18 15.28 -5.63 -8.79
C LYS A 18 13.99 -4.95 -9.25
N ILE A 19 13.02 -4.74 -8.37
CA ILE A 19 11.75 -4.07 -8.72
C ILE A 19 11.81 -2.55 -8.56
N VAL A 20 12.81 -2.02 -7.83
CA VAL A 20 12.90 -0.61 -7.46
C VAL A 20 13.05 0.25 -8.73
N GLY A 21 12.18 1.25 -8.88
CA GLY A 21 12.19 2.16 -10.03
C GLY A 21 11.86 1.53 -11.39
N GLN A 22 11.44 0.26 -11.43
CA GLN A 22 11.08 -0.42 -12.68
C GLN A 22 9.65 -0.07 -13.13
N PRO A 23 9.36 -0.09 -14.45
CA PRO A 23 7.99 0.09 -14.92
C PRO A 23 7.10 -1.10 -14.55
N ALA A 24 5.79 -0.85 -14.43
CA ALA A 24 4.79 -1.86 -14.06
C ALA A 24 4.82 -3.10 -14.98
N THR A 25 5.05 -2.89 -16.28
CA THR A 25 5.18 -3.96 -17.27
C THR A 25 6.37 -4.88 -17.01
N ALA A 26 7.54 -4.33 -16.64
CA ALA A 26 8.73 -5.11 -16.30
C ALA A 26 8.54 -5.91 -15.01
N ILE A 27 7.88 -5.34 -14.00
CA ILE A 27 7.56 -6.05 -12.76
C ILE A 27 6.58 -7.20 -13.03
N ALA A 28 5.57 -6.97 -13.89
CA ALA A 28 4.63 -8.01 -14.30
C ALA A 28 5.35 -9.15 -15.05
N GLU A 29 6.30 -8.82 -15.93
CA GLU A 29 7.14 -9.80 -16.62
C GLU A 29 7.99 -10.62 -15.64
N MET A 30 8.66 -9.97 -14.67
CA MET A 30 9.39 -10.65 -13.58
C MET A 30 8.50 -11.63 -12.80
N ALA A 31 7.23 -11.27 -12.61
CA ALA A 31 6.22 -12.10 -11.95
C ALA A 31 5.61 -13.19 -12.86
N GLY A 32 5.92 -13.21 -14.16
CA GLY A 32 5.26 -14.11 -15.11
C GLY A 32 3.77 -13.81 -15.29
N VAL A 33 3.39 -12.53 -15.25
CA VAL A 33 2.05 -11.99 -15.50
C VAL A 33 2.08 -11.16 -16.78
N LYS A 34 1.10 -11.38 -17.68
CA LYS A 34 0.94 -10.57 -18.88
C LYS A 34 0.00 -9.41 -18.60
N VAL A 35 0.43 -8.19 -18.91
CA VAL A 35 -0.38 -6.97 -18.80
C VAL A 35 -0.31 -6.19 -20.12
N PRO A 36 -1.29 -5.32 -20.43
CA PRO A 36 -1.20 -4.39 -21.54
C PRO A 36 0.07 -3.54 -21.51
N ALA A 37 0.64 -3.22 -22.67
CA ALA A 37 1.90 -2.47 -22.77
C ALA A 37 1.83 -1.04 -22.23
N ASP A 38 0.62 -0.47 -22.14
CA ASP A 38 0.33 0.85 -21.60
C ASP A 38 -0.01 0.84 -20.10
N THR A 39 0.14 -0.31 -19.43
CA THR A 39 -0.09 -0.44 -17.98
C THR A 39 0.84 0.47 -17.19
N LYS A 40 0.26 1.38 -16.41
CA LYS A 40 1.03 2.34 -15.60
C LYS A 40 1.35 1.84 -14.20
N VAL A 41 0.42 1.14 -13.57
CA VAL A 41 0.51 0.71 -12.15
C VAL A 41 -0.11 -0.67 -12.01
N LEU A 42 0.48 -1.52 -11.16
CA LEU A 42 -0.13 -2.78 -10.74
C LEU A 42 -0.80 -2.59 -9.37
N ILE A 43 -2.06 -2.99 -9.25
CA ILE A 43 -2.80 -2.96 -7.99
C ILE A 43 -3.02 -4.39 -7.52
N GLY A 44 -2.51 -4.71 -6.32
CA GLY A 44 -2.72 -6.00 -5.67
C GLY A 44 -3.75 -5.88 -4.56
N GLU A 45 -4.82 -6.67 -4.64
CA GLU A 45 -5.73 -6.82 -3.52
C GLU A 45 -5.02 -7.53 -2.36
N GLY A 46 -5.18 -6.97 -1.16
CA GLY A 46 -4.71 -7.58 0.07
C GLY A 46 -5.44 -8.89 0.35
N LEU A 47 -4.77 -9.81 1.05
CA LEU A 47 -5.37 -11.09 1.45
C LEU A 47 -6.49 -10.92 2.50
N GLY A 48 -6.57 -9.74 3.11
CA GLY A 48 -7.55 -9.36 4.12
C GLY A 48 -7.29 -7.92 4.56
N LYS A 49 -7.29 -7.70 5.88
CA LYS A 49 -6.82 -6.44 6.44
C LYS A 49 -5.29 -6.31 6.32
N VAL A 50 -4.78 -5.09 6.43
CA VAL A 50 -3.33 -4.80 6.43
C VAL A 50 -2.61 -5.67 7.48
N SER A 51 -1.55 -6.35 7.05
CA SER A 51 -0.71 -7.18 7.93
C SER A 51 0.75 -7.17 7.47
N TYR A 52 1.65 -7.52 8.39
CA TYR A 52 3.09 -7.66 8.11
C TYR A 52 3.40 -8.78 7.10
N ASP A 53 2.52 -9.76 6.97
CA ASP A 53 2.73 -10.92 6.10
C ASP A 53 2.36 -10.64 4.62
N ASP A 54 1.61 -9.57 4.35
CA ASP A 54 1.26 -9.20 2.98
C ASP A 54 2.31 -8.25 2.39
N ALA A 55 3.09 -8.73 1.42
CA ALA A 55 4.10 -7.92 0.73
C ALA A 55 3.54 -6.62 0.11
N PHE A 56 2.24 -6.56 -0.22
CA PHE A 56 1.63 -5.33 -0.73
C PHE A 56 1.45 -4.24 0.35
N ALA A 57 1.50 -4.60 1.64
CA ALA A 57 1.44 -3.68 2.76
C ALA A 57 2.79 -2.97 3.05
N HIS A 58 3.90 -3.51 2.54
CA HIS A 58 5.24 -2.95 2.74
C HIS A 58 5.53 -1.79 1.78
N GLU A 59 6.60 -1.05 2.03
CA GLU A 59 7.13 -0.09 1.07
C GLU A 59 7.68 -0.81 -0.17
N LYS A 60 7.36 -0.31 -1.37
CA LYS A 60 7.63 -1.02 -2.65
C LYS A 60 8.53 -0.26 -3.63
N LEU A 61 8.73 1.06 -3.42
CA LEU A 61 9.58 1.94 -4.25
C LEU A 61 9.46 1.73 -5.77
N SER A 62 8.26 1.45 -6.24
CA SER A 62 7.94 1.03 -7.61
C SER A 62 6.46 1.33 -7.91
N PRO A 63 5.99 1.29 -9.17
CA PRO A 63 4.60 1.56 -9.55
C PRO A 63 3.68 0.37 -9.22
N THR A 64 3.64 0.03 -7.94
CA THR A 64 2.82 -1.04 -7.37
C THR A 64 2.08 -0.52 -6.13
N LEU A 65 0.78 -0.79 -6.04
CA LEU A 65 -0.06 -0.38 -4.92
C LEU A 65 -0.75 -1.59 -4.29
N GLY A 66 -0.81 -1.61 -2.97
CA GLY A 66 -1.69 -2.51 -2.22
C GLY A 66 -3.06 -1.88 -2.04
N MET A 67 -4.12 -2.67 -2.22
CA MET A 67 -5.50 -2.25 -2.00
C MET A 67 -6.14 -3.13 -0.93
N PHE A 68 -6.51 -2.52 0.19
CA PHE A 68 -7.05 -3.22 1.36
C PHE A 68 -8.47 -2.73 1.63
N ARG A 69 -9.39 -3.67 1.89
CA ARG A 69 -10.77 -3.34 2.21
C ARG A 69 -10.89 -3.01 3.70
N ALA A 70 -11.61 -1.94 4.00
CA ALA A 70 -12.03 -1.62 5.34
C ALA A 70 -13.56 -1.72 5.46
N ASP A 71 -14.05 -2.08 6.64
CA ASP A 71 -15.49 -2.19 6.90
C ASP A 71 -16.14 -0.81 7.05
N ASN A 72 -15.39 0.14 7.61
CA ASN A 72 -15.80 1.53 7.85
C ASN A 72 -14.55 2.43 7.98
N PHE A 73 -14.78 3.71 8.29
CA PHE A 73 -13.70 4.69 8.43
C PHE A 73 -12.73 4.34 9.55
N GLU A 74 -13.23 3.99 10.74
CA GLU A 74 -12.42 3.69 11.91
C GLU A 74 -11.53 2.46 11.68
N ASP A 75 -12.06 1.45 11.00
CA ASP A 75 -11.31 0.27 10.56
C ASP A 75 -10.23 0.63 9.52
N ALA A 76 -10.52 1.54 8.59
CA ALA A 76 -9.52 2.04 7.64
C ALA A 76 -8.37 2.77 8.35
N VAL A 77 -8.68 3.57 9.37
CA VAL A 77 -7.67 4.26 10.19
C VAL A 77 -6.84 3.26 10.98
N ALA A 78 -7.45 2.24 11.58
CA ALA A 78 -6.72 1.20 12.31
C ALA A 78 -5.73 0.46 11.39
N GLN A 79 -6.16 0.12 10.17
CA GLN A 79 -5.29 -0.49 9.17
C GLN A 79 -4.17 0.45 8.70
N ALA A 80 -4.46 1.75 8.54
CA ALA A 80 -3.46 2.76 8.19
C ALA A 80 -2.39 2.92 9.28
N VAL A 81 -2.78 2.84 10.56
CA VAL A 81 -1.84 2.81 11.70
C VAL A 81 -0.91 1.60 11.58
N THR A 82 -1.44 0.40 11.34
CA THR A 82 -0.62 -0.79 11.11
C THR A 82 0.34 -0.61 9.93
N MET A 83 -0.13 -0.03 8.82
CA MET A 83 0.73 0.22 7.64
C MET A 83 1.90 1.17 7.97
N VAL A 84 1.63 2.22 8.76
CA VAL A 84 2.67 3.13 9.23
C VAL A 84 3.63 2.41 10.19
N GLU A 85 3.14 1.51 11.04
CA GLU A 85 3.98 0.70 11.94
C GLU A 85 4.84 -0.35 11.20
N ILE A 86 4.45 -0.77 9.99
CA ILE A 86 5.26 -1.66 9.14
C ILE A 86 6.52 -0.98 8.62
N GLY A 87 6.46 0.30 8.26
CA GLY A 87 7.64 0.97 7.68
C GLY A 87 7.52 2.47 7.40
N GLY A 88 6.50 3.15 7.93
CA GLY A 88 6.19 4.54 7.61
C GLY A 88 6.14 5.50 8.81
N ILE A 89 6.50 5.05 10.02
CA ILE A 89 6.43 5.88 11.24
C ILE A 89 7.17 7.20 11.02
N GLY A 90 6.50 8.32 11.30
CA GLY A 90 7.08 9.66 11.21
C GLY A 90 7.14 10.25 9.80
N HIS A 91 6.79 9.52 8.73
CA HIS A 91 6.82 10.04 7.36
C HIS A 91 5.53 10.77 6.99
N THR A 92 4.65 10.13 6.21
CA THR A 92 3.47 10.77 5.61
C THR A 92 2.29 9.81 5.59
N SER A 93 1.12 10.33 5.88
CA SER A 93 -0.16 9.67 5.63
C SER A 93 -1.08 10.62 4.85
N GLY A 94 -2.19 10.12 4.32
CA GLY A 94 -3.15 10.93 3.60
C GLY A 94 -4.57 10.39 3.72
N LEU A 95 -5.54 11.29 3.78
CA LEU A 95 -6.97 10.99 3.88
C LEU A 95 -7.74 11.68 2.76
N TYR A 96 -8.53 10.91 2.01
CA TYR A 96 -9.53 11.45 1.08
C TYR A 96 -10.90 11.41 1.75
N THR A 97 -11.49 12.58 1.96
CA THR A 97 -12.83 12.73 2.55
C THR A 97 -13.49 14.01 2.04
N ASN A 98 -14.83 14.10 2.10
CA ASN A 98 -15.51 15.37 1.91
C ASN A 98 -15.17 16.28 3.11
N GLN A 99 -14.42 17.34 2.86
CA GLN A 99 -13.84 18.19 3.90
C GLN A 99 -14.89 19.08 4.60
N ASP A 100 -15.93 19.51 3.88
CA ASP A 100 -16.98 20.38 4.43
C ASP A 100 -17.89 19.64 5.41
N VAL A 101 -17.98 18.32 5.27
CA VAL A 101 -18.91 17.47 6.03
C VAL A 101 -18.22 16.68 7.14
N ASN A 102 -16.96 16.27 6.95
CA ASN A 102 -16.29 15.28 7.82
C ASN A 102 -15.10 15.85 8.60
N ALA A 103 -15.24 17.05 9.17
CA ALA A 103 -14.19 17.66 9.99
C ALA A 103 -13.80 16.79 11.20
N ASP A 104 -14.75 16.05 11.77
CA ASP A 104 -14.53 15.05 12.83
C ASP A 104 -13.60 13.92 12.38
N ARG A 105 -13.77 13.40 11.16
CA ARG A 105 -12.91 12.35 10.60
C ARG A 105 -11.50 12.86 10.31
N ILE A 106 -11.38 14.09 9.83
CA ILE A 106 -10.07 14.73 9.60
C ILE A 106 -9.30 14.82 10.93
N ARG A 107 -9.97 15.30 12.00
CA ARG A 107 -9.37 15.37 13.32
C ARG A 107 -9.01 13.99 13.87
N TYR A 108 -9.92 13.03 13.78
CA TYR A 108 -9.68 11.66 14.23
C TYR A 108 -8.48 11.04 13.51
N PHE A 109 -8.36 11.24 12.20
CA PHE A 109 -7.20 10.79 11.42
C PHE A 109 -5.91 11.47 11.91
N GLY A 110 -5.93 12.79 12.08
CA GLY A 110 -4.81 13.57 12.62
C GLY A 110 -4.31 13.07 13.98
N ASP A 111 -5.22 12.76 14.89
CA ASP A 111 -4.91 12.31 16.24
C ASP A 111 -4.36 10.85 16.28
N LYS A 112 -4.71 10.03 15.29
CA LYS A 112 -4.33 8.60 15.24
C LYS A 112 -3.04 8.35 14.44
N MET A 113 -2.77 9.15 13.41
CA MET A 113 -1.64 8.90 12.53
C MET A 113 -0.33 9.39 13.14
N LYS A 114 0.58 8.45 13.42
CA LYS A 114 1.95 8.72 13.89
C LYS A 114 2.87 9.11 12.72
N THR A 115 2.47 10.09 11.92
CA THR A 115 3.22 10.59 10.74
C THR A 115 3.41 12.10 10.83
N ALA A 116 4.57 12.62 10.42
CA ALA A 116 4.86 14.05 10.54
C ALA A 116 4.06 14.92 9.55
N ARG A 117 3.69 14.34 8.40
CA ARG A 117 2.86 14.99 7.38
C ARG A 117 1.56 14.23 7.22
N ILE A 118 0.45 14.96 7.24
CA ILE A 118 -0.93 14.46 7.15
C ILE A 118 -1.66 15.34 6.13
#